data_AF-A0A1F8Q9J1-F1
#
_entry.id   AF-A0A1F8Q9J1-F1
#
_cell.length_a   1.000
_cell.length_b   1.000
_cell.length_c   1.000
_cell.angle_alpha   90.00
_cell.angle_beta   90.00
_cell.angle_gamma   90.00
#
_symmetry.space_group_name_H-M   'P 1'
#
loop_
_entity.id
_entity.type
_entity.pdbx_description
1 polymer ?
#
loop_
_entity_poly.entity_id
_entity_poly.type
_entity_poly.pdbx_seq_one_letter_code
_entity_poly.pdbx_strand_id
1 'polypeptide(L)'
;MTRLMRLYYYGVLGAIGGTIAWQISNLVGLSFFTNVYLSEIAVGAMIGFCIGLLIGLAEGISTRNPVVAMRAGLISGGLGLVGGAIGLPLAEFLFQLAGGEAWARSIGWGFFGMLIGLACSATAGSQVWKGAVGGILGGILGGLLLESARNWLSDPLLGKAAGLLLLGASVGVFIALIFFLLSKAWLQVASGKLKGTEFILDKFLRAEGPAAFIGSDALKADIVLPDPDVAPQHAMLKGAGTHISIKDMSREGTFVNNKKVEQGTLRNKQTIRVGNTQLVYFEKR
;
A
#
# COMPACT_ATOMS: atom_id res chain seq x y z
N MET A 1 -7.26 -8.07 6.91
CA MET A 1 -8.25 -7.58 5.93
C MET A 1 -8.28 -8.52 4.72
N THR A 2 -9.43 -8.63 4.05
CA THR A 2 -9.54 -9.31 2.75
C THR A 2 -8.90 -8.46 1.65
N ARG A 3 -8.60 -9.06 0.49
CA ARG A 3 -8.04 -8.36 -0.67
C ARG A 3 -8.93 -7.21 -1.17
N LEU A 4 -10.24 -7.47 -1.28
CA LEU A 4 -11.23 -6.47 -1.70
C LEU A 4 -11.32 -5.30 -0.70
N MET A 5 -11.30 -5.59 0.60
CA MET A 5 -11.27 -4.53 1.61
C MET A 5 -10.01 -3.68 1.49
N ARG A 6 -8.85 -4.29 1.22
CA ARG A 6 -7.61 -3.52 1.03
C ARG A 6 -7.70 -2.58 -0.16
N LEU A 7 -8.21 -3.04 -1.30
CA LEU A 7 -8.46 -2.20 -2.49
C LEU A 7 -9.39 -1.04 -2.15
N TYR A 8 -10.48 -1.33 -1.44
CA TYR A 8 -11.47 -0.32 -1.01
C TYR A 8 -10.84 0.74 -0.10
N TYR A 9 -10.15 0.34 0.98
CA TYR A 9 -9.56 1.31 1.92
C TYR A 9 -8.50 2.18 1.27
N TYR A 10 -7.62 1.61 0.43
CA TYR A 10 -6.60 2.37 -0.27
C TYR A 10 -7.22 3.37 -1.26
N GLY A 11 -8.25 2.95 -2.00
CA GLY A 11 -8.98 3.83 -2.92
C GLY A 11 -9.72 4.96 -2.21
N VAL A 12 -10.46 4.65 -1.15
CA VAL A 12 -11.23 5.65 -0.39
C VAL A 12 -10.30 6.64 0.33
N LEU A 13 -9.24 6.16 0.98
CA LEU A 13 -8.29 7.04 1.67
C LEU A 13 -7.47 7.87 0.67
N GLY A 14 -7.12 7.30 -0.49
CA GLY A 14 -6.54 8.06 -1.59
C GLY A 14 -7.47 9.16 -2.09
N ALA A 15 -8.74 8.85 -2.31
CA ALA A 15 -9.78 9.82 -2.71
C ALA A 15 -9.93 10.97 -1.70
N ILE A 16 -10.03 10.63 -0.41
CA ILE A 16 -10.10 11.63 0.67
C ILE A 16 -8.81 12.46 0.70
N GLY A 17 -7.66 11.86 0.39
CA GLY A 17 -6.38 12.56 0.38
C GLY A 17 -6.35 13.61 -0.72
N GLY A 18 -6.87 13.26 -1.90
CA GLY A 18 -7.04 14.18 -3.02
C GLY A 18 -8.02 15.31 -2.74
N THR A 19 -9.16 15.03 -2.08
CA THR A 19 -10.14 16.08 -1.75
C THR A 19 -9.65 17.03 -0.66
N ILE A 20 -8.96 16.51 0.36
CA ILE A 20 -8.31 17.35 1.39
C ILE A 20 -7.24 18.21 0.74
N ALA A 21 -6.39 17.64 -0.12
CA ALA A 21 -5.38 18.40 -0.84
C ALA A 21 -5.98 19.53 -1.67
N TRP A 22 -7.08 19.26 -2.38
CA TRP A 22 -7.82 20.27 -3.13
C TRP A 22 -8.35 21.39 -2.23
N GLN A 23 -8.99 21.05 -1.11
CA GLN A 23 -9.52 22.04 -0.18
C GLN A 23 -8.42 22.93 0.41
N ILE A 24 -7.32 22.33 0.86
CA ILE A 24 -6.18 23.09 1.38
C ILE A 24 -5.60 23.97 0.27
N SER A 25 -5.49 23.47 -0.98
CA SER A 25 -5.02 24.27 -2.12
C SER A 25 -5.86 25.52 -2.36
N ASN A 26 -7.18 25.42 -2.21
CA ASN A 26 -8.08 26.55 -2.40
C ASN A 26 -7.99 27.55 -1.23
N LEU A 27 -7.97 27.05 0.01
CA LEU A 27 -7.88 27.89 1.21
C LEU A 27 -6.56 28.65 1.27
N VAL A 28 -5.48 27.98 0.91
CA VAL A 28 -4.13 28.54 0.92
C VAL A 28 -3.97 29.47 -0.29
N GLY A 29 -4.72 29.26 -1.39
CA GLY A 29 -4.74 30.18 -2.53
C GLY A 29 -3.36 30.32 -3.16
N LEU A 30 -2.73 29.18 -3.50
CA LEU A 30 -1.31 28.97 -3.83
C LEU A 30 -0.78 29.78 -5.04
N SER A 31 -0.83 31.10 -4.90
CA SER A 31 -0.28 32.16 -5.74
C SER A 31 0.80 32.93 -4.97
N PHE A 32 1.37 32.34 -3.91
CA PHE A 32 2.34 33.00 -3.01
C PHE A 32 3.62 33.43 -3.72
N PHE A 33 3.96 32.74 -4.81
CA PHE A 33 5.18 32.97 -5.54
C PHE A 33 4.85 33.53 -6.92
N THR A 34 5.56 34.59 -7.30
CA THR A 34 5.53 35.14 -8.66
C THR A 34 6.06 34.15 -9.70
N ASN A 35 6.78 33.11 -9.27
CA ASN A 35 7.34 32.07 -10.12
C ASN A 35 6.44 30.83 -10.14
N VAL A 36 5.94 30.48 -11.33
CA VAL A 36 5.04 29.35 -11.59
C VAL A 36 5.63 28.03 -11.06
N TYR A 37 6.92 27.78 -11.26
CA TYR A 37 7.56 26.54 -10.80
C TYR A 37 7.59 26.41 -9.27
N LEU A 38 7.81 27.51 -8.54
CA LEU A 38 7.76 27.48 -7.07
C LEU A 38 6.35 27.21 -6.56
N SER A 39 5.33 27.74 -7.25
CA SER A 39 3.94 27.45 -6.92
C SER A 39 3.61 25.97 -7.15
N GLU A 40 4.10 25.37 -8.23
CA GLU A 40 3.90 23.95 -8.54
C GLU A 40 4.62 23.01 -7.58
N ILE A 41 5.83 23.37 -7.16
CA ILE A 41 6.56 22.64 -6.10
C ILE A 41 5.71 22.62 -4.83
N ALA A 42 5.20 23.77 -4.39
CA ALA A 42 4.43 23.87 -3.15
C ALA A 42 3.07 23.13 -3.22
N VAL A 43 2.33 23.34 -4.32
CA VAL A 43 1.05 22.64 -4.57
C VAL A 43 1.27 21.14 -4.65
N GLY A 44 2.29 20.71 -5.40
CA GLY A 44 2.61 19.31 -5.59
C GLY A 44 2.97 18.65 -4.28
N ALA A 45 3.87 19.29 -3.51
CA ALA A 45 4.29 18.84 -2.20
C ALA A 45 3.10 18.61 -1.26
N MET A 46 2.17 19.55 -1.22
CA MET A 46 0.96 19.43 -0.40
C MET A 46 0.03 18.31 -0.87
N ILE A 47 -0.23 18.19 -2.18
CA ILE A 47 -1.07 17.11 -2.72
C ILE A 47 -0.45 15.75 -2.42
N GLY A 48 0.86 15.61 -2.67
CA GLY A 48 1.61 14.40 -2.40
C GLY A 48 1.63 14.05 -0.92
N PHE A 49 1.76 15.03 -0.04
CA PHE A 49 1.67 14.83 1.41
C PHE A 49 0.30 14.28 1.83
N CYS A 50 -0.79 14.91 1.41
CA CYS A 50 -2.14 14.49 1.80
C CYS A 50 -2.50 13.09 1.29
N ILE A 51 -2.24 12.81 0.01
CA ILE A 51 -2.51 11.49 -0.59
C ILE A 51 -1.61 10.43 0.05
N GLY A 52 -0.30 10.69 0.12
CA GLY A 52 0.67 9.76 0.72
C GLY A 52 0.36 9.45 2.18
N LEU A 53 0.00 10.46 2.97
CA LEU A 53 -0.33 10.31 4.39
C LEU A 53 -1.55 9.40 4.58
N LEU A 54 -2.65 9.66 3.87
CA LEU A 54 -3.87 8.87 4.04
C LEU A 54 -3.72 7.44 3.51
N ILE A 55 -3.03 7.23 2.38
CA ILE A 55 -2.73 5.88 1.90
C ILE A 55 -1.82 5.14 2.89
N GLY A 56 -0.82 5.80 3.47
CA GLY A 56 0.04 5.22 4.50
C GLY A 56 -0.72 4.85 5.77
N LEU A 57 -1.69 5.66 6.19
CA LEU A 57 -2.58 5.33 7.32
C LEU A 57 -3.39 4.05 7.05
N ALA A 58 -3.75 3.77 5.79
CA ALA A 58 -4.49 2.56 5.41
C ALA A 58 -3.75 1.27 5.82
N GLU A 59 -2.42 1.27 5.78
CA GLU A 59 -1.61 0.13 6.19
C GLU A 59 -1.79 -0.18 7.68
N GLY A 60 -1.83 0.84 8.54
CA GLY A 60 -1.98 0.63 9.98
C GLY A 60 -3.40 0.36 10.45
N ILE A 61 -4.42 0.80 9.70
CA ILE A 61 -5.80 0.32 9.93
C ILE A 61 -5.85 -1.21 9.75
N SER A 62 -5.04 -1.77 8.83
CA SER A 62 -4.94 -3.22 8.65
C SER A 62 -4.24 -3.95 9.81
N THR A 63 -3.33 -3.30 10.54
CA THR A 63 -2.62 -3.90 11.69
C THR A 63 -3.31 -3.64 13.03
N ARG A 64 -4.38 -2.84 13.06
CA ARG A 64 -5.11 -2.40 14.27
C ARG A 64 -4.22 -1.73 15.33
N ASN A 65 -3.07 -1.20 14.91
CA ASN A 65 -2.14 -0.50 15.79
C ASN A 65 -2.03 0.97 15.35
N PRO A 66 -2.55 1.93 16.15
CA PRO A 66 -2.57 3.34 15.76
C PRO A 66 -1.16 3.95 15.66
N VAL A 67 -0.20 3.45 16.44
CA VAL A 67 1.20 3.94 16.38
C VAL A 67 1.86 3.53 15.07
N VAL A 68 1.64 2.28 14.65
CA VAL A 68 2.14 1.79 13.36
C VAL A 68 1.46 2.53 12.21
N ALA A 69 0.15 2.79 12.32
CA ALA A 69 -0.59 3.60 11.35
C ALA A 69 0.02 4.99 11.21
N MET A 70 0.17 5.71 12.32
CA MET A 70 0.69 7.07 12.31
C MET A 70 2.11 7.12 11.74
N ARG A 71 2.98 6.18 12.12
CA ARG A 71 4.35 6.10 11.58
C ARG A 71 4.35 5.84 10.07
N ALA A 72 3.55 4.88 9.59
CA ALA A 72 3.43 4.58 8.16
C ALA A 72 2.86 5.78 7.39
N GLY A 73 1.84 6.44 7.93
CA GLY A 73 1.25 7.67 7.39
C GLY A 73 2.25 8.81 7.30
N LEU A 74 3.03 9.09 8.35
CA LEU A 74 4.03 10.17 8.33
C LEU A 74 5.17 9.90 7.36
N ILE A 75 5.68 8.66 7.29
CA ILE A 75 6.72 8.28 6.32
C ILE A 75 6.18 8.43 4.90
N SER A 76 4.98 7.92 4.65
CA SER A 76 4.34 7.97 3.33
C SER A 76 3.99 9.41 2.92
N GLY A 77 3.52 10.23 3.86
CA GLY A 77 3.25 11.64 3.66
C GLY A 77 4.51 12.44 3.39
N GLY A 78 5.58 12.23 4.17
CA GLY A 78 6.86 12.92 3.97
C GLY A 78 7.50 12.60 2.62
N LEU A 79 7.51 11.32 2.23
CA LEU A 79 7.99 10.92 0.90
C LEU A 79 7.04 11.35 -0.22
N GLY A 80 5.72 11.36 0.04
CA GLY A 80 4.72 11.92 -0.86
C GLY A 80 4.93 13.43 -1.08
N LEU A 81 5.33 14.18 -0.05
CA LEU A 81 5.69 15.59 -0.14
C LEU A 81 6.85 15.79 -1.11
N VAL A 82 7.93 15.04 -0.95
CA VAL A 82 9.08 15.08 -1.87
C VAL A 82 8.65 14.67 -3.28
N GLY A 83 7.84 13.62 -3.38
CA GLY A 83 7.32 13.13 -4.65
C GLY A 83 6.45 14.15 -5.39
N GLY A 84 5.66 14.89 -4.64
CA GLY A 84 4.83 15.97 -5.14
C GLY A 84 5.59 17.20 -5.57
N ALA A 85 6.56 17.61 -4.76
CA ALA A 85 7.46 18.72 -5.04
C ALA A 85 8.22 18.53 -6.36
N ILE A 86 8.57 17.29 -6.70
CA ILE A 86 9.27 16.95 -7.95
C ILE A 86 8.28 16.68 -9.08
N GLY A 87 7.21 15.93 -8.79
CA GLY A 87 6.30 15.38 -9.79
C GLY A 87 5.50 16.43 -10.55
N LEU A 88 4.98 17.47 -9.87
CA LEU A 88 4.20 18.51 -10.56
C LEU A 88 5.03 19.39 -11.50
N PRO A 89 6.19 19.95 -11.09
CA PRO A 89 7.04 20.70 -12.01
C PRO A 89 7.53 19.86 -13.19
N LEU A 90 7.81 18.57 -12.95
CA LEU A 90 8.18 17.66 -14.01
C LEU A 90 7.01 17.42 -14.98
N ALA A 91 5.79 17.30 -14.46
CA ALA A 91 4.58 17.17 -15.28
C ALA A 91 4.36 18.40 -16.17
N GLU A 92 4.56 19.60 -15.62
CA GLU A 92 4.43 20.86 -16.36
C GLU A 92 5.53 20.98 -17.42
N PHE A 93 6.78 20.65 -17.07
CA PHE A 93 7.89 20.64 -18.02
C PHE A 93 7.62 19.68 -19.21
N LEU A 94 7.12 18.47 -18.94
CA LEU A 94 6.76 17.51 -19.99
C LEU A 94 5.57 17.98 -20.82
N PHE A 95 4.58 18.62 -20.19
CA PHE A 95 3.42 19.19 -20.87
C PHE A 95 3.84 20.29 -21.87
N GLN A 96 4.75 21.17 -21.46
CA GLN A 96 5.29 22.21 -22.34
C GLN A 96 6.12 21.63 -23.49
N LEU A 97 6.96 20.62 -23.21
CA LEU A 97 7.77 19.96 -24.22
C LEU A 97 6.92 19.23 -25.28
N ALA A 98 5.81 18.63 -24.87
CA ALA A 98 4.89 17.90 -25.75
C ALA A 98 3.90 18.81 -26.50
N GLY A 99 4.06 20.14 -26.44
CA GLY A 99 3.20 21.08 -27.16
C GLY A 99 1.80 21.28 -26.56
N GLY A 100 1.61 20.97 -25.28
CA GLY A 100 0.34 21.18 -24.57
C GLY A 100 -0.66 20.03 -24.70
N GLU A 101 -0.20 18.85 -25.11
CA GLU A 101 -1.04 17.66 -25.21
C GLU A 101 -1.40 17.07 -23.83
N ALA A 102 -2.67 16.68 -23.66
CA ALA A 102 -3.20 16.16 -22.40
C ALA A 102 -2.51 14.87 -21.92
N TRP A 103 -2.04 14.02 -22.84
CA TRP A 103 -1.36 12.76 -22.51
C TRP A 103 -0.01 12.99 -21.82
N ALA A 104 0.69 14.09 -22.13
CA ALA A 104 1.98 14.41 -21.53
C ALA A 104 1.87 14.74 -20.04
N ARG A 105 0.78 15.42 -19.65
CA ARG A 105 0.49 15.72 -18.24
C ARG A 105 0.23 14.44 -17.44
N SER A 106 -0.38 13.44 -18.06
CA SER A 106 -0.66 12.14 -17.43
C SER A 106 0.62 11.35 -17.13
N ILE A 107 1.67 11.48 -17.96
CA ILE A 107 2.99 10.89 -17.70
C ILE A 107 3.61 11.51 -16.44
N GLY A 108 3.51 12.82 -16.27
CA GLY A 108 3.96 13.51 -15.07
C GLY A 108 3.24 13.02 -13.80
N TRP A 109 1.92 12.81 -13.88
CA TRP A 109 1.15 12.17 -12.81
C TRP A 109 1.58 10.71 -12.56
N GLY A 110 2.07 10.01 -13.57
CA GLY A 110 2.72 8.71 -13.43
C GLY A 110 3.99 8.75 -12.57
N PHE A 111 4.88 9.71 -12.81
CA PHE A 111 6.07 9.92 -11.95
C PHE A 111 5.69 10.32 -10.53
N PHE A 112 4.72 11.22 -10.38
CA PHE A 112 4.15 11.57 -9.08
C PHE A 112 3.63 10.32 -8.34
N GLY A 113 2.83 9.51 -9.03
CA GLY A 113 2.29 8.26 -8.51
C GLY A 113 3.40 7.26 -8.16
N MET A 114 4.46 7.15 -8.96
CA MET A 114 5.64 6.31 -8.67
C MET A 114 6.23 6.64 -7.30
N LEU A 115 6.45 7.92 -7.01
CA LEU A 115 7.08 8.38 -5.78
C LEU A 115 6.17 8.14 -4.58
N ILE A 116 4.85 8.36 -4.71
CA ILE A 116 3.86 7.95 -3.70
C ILE A 116 3.85 6.43 -3.52
N GLY A 117 3.93 5.68 -4.61
CA GLY A 117 3.97 4.22 -4.59
C GLY A 117 5.18 3.68 -3.82
N LEU A 118 6.37 4.25 -4.06
CA LEU A 118 7.58 3.96 -3.31
C LEU A 118 7.42 4.34 -1.83
N ALA A 119 6.83 5.50 -1.56
CA ALA A 119 6.58 6.02 -0.22
C ALA A 119 5.70 5.08 0.62
N CYS A 120 4.51 4.77 0.11
CA CYS A 120 3.52 3.92 0.77
C CYS A 120 3.95 2.45 0.90
N SER A 121 5.03 2.05 0.23
CA SER A 121 5.57 0.70 0.30
C SER A 121 6.97 0.62 0.86
N ALA A 122 7.50 1.70 1.46
CA ALA A 122 8.85 1.75 2.03
C ALA A 122 9.09 0.63 3.08
N THR A 123 8.04 0.23 3.79
CA THR A 123 8.03 -0.85 4.80
C THR A 123 7.96 -2.26 4.18
N ALA A 124 7.69 -2.39 2.88
CA ALA A 124 7.54 -3.66 2.18
C ALA A 124 8.89 -4.35 1.83
N GLY A 125 10.02 -3.74 2.21
CA GLY A 125 11.36 -4.30 2.03
C GLY A 125 11.69 -4.56 0.56
N SER A 126 12.00 -5.80 0.20
CA SER A 126 12.33 -6.15 -1.21
C SER A 126 11.19 -5.94 -2.21
N GLN A 127 9.97 -5.66 -1.76
CA GLN A 127 8.77 -5.54 -2.58
C GLN A 127 8.34 -4.08 -2.84
N VAL A 128 9.15 -3.09 -2.43
CA VAL A 128 8.88 -1.64 -2.62
C VAL A 128 8.58 -1.30 -4.09
N TRP A 129 9.25 -1.96 -5.04
CA TRP A 129 9.03 -1.75 -6.47
C TRP A 129 7.58 -2.01 -6.93
N LYS A 130 6.84 -2.90 -6.24
CA LYS A 130 5.42 -3.15 -6.54
C LYS A 130 4.56 -1.91 -6.27
N GLY A 131 4.88 -1.20 -5.20
CA GLY A 131 4.26 0.08 -4.90
C GLY A 131 4.55 1.09 -6.00
N ALA A 132 5.80 1.19 -6.45
CA ALA A 132 6.19 2.09 -7.56
C ALA A 132 5.39 1.81 -8.85
N VAL A 133 5.27 0.54 -9.26
CA VAL A 133 4.52 0.15 -10.46
C VAL A 133 3.03 0.47 -10.32
N GLY A 134 2.44 0.16 -9.17
CA GLY A 134 1.04 0.53 -8.90
C GLY A 134 0.84 2.05 -8.87
N GLY A 135 1.82 2.77 -8.33
CA GLY A 135 1.86 4.22 -8.33
C GLY A 135 1.89 4.80 -9.74
N ILE A 136 2.76 4.31 -10.63
CA ILE A 136 2.85 4.76 -12.03
C ILE A 136 1.52 4.54 -12.74
N LEU A 137 0.99 3.31 -12.69
CA LEU A 137 -0.25 2.97 -13.39
C LEU A 137 -1.45 3.77 -12.86
N GLY A 138 -1.56 3.88 -11.54
CA GLY A 138 -2.61 4.65 -10.89
C GLY A 138 -2.47 6.16 -11.11
N GLY A 139 -1.24 6.66 -11.21
CA GLY A 139 -0.93 8.06 -11.51
C GLY A 139 -1.26 8.43 -12.95
N ILE A 140 -0.89 7.61 -13.93
CA ILE A 140 -1.25 7.81 -15.34
C ILE A 140 -2.77 7.77 -15.52
N LEU A 141 -3.43 6.72 -15.03
CA LEU A 141 -4.88 6.60 -15.14
C LEU A 141 -5.59 7.74 -14.40
N GLY A 142 -5.14 8.05 -13.19
CA GLY A 142 -5.67 9.13 -12.38
C GLY A 142 -5.48 10.51 -13.02
N GLY A 143 -4.35 10.74 -13.69
CA GLY A 143 -4.07 11.96 -14.44
C GLY A 143 -4.99 12.13 -15.66
N LEU A 144 -5.26 11.04 -16.37
CA LEU A 144 -6.24 11.03 -17.47
C LEU A 144 -7.65 11.32 -16.97
N LEU A 145 -8.05 10.71 -15.85
CA LEU A 145 -9.34 10.96 -15.20
C LEU A 145 -9.44 12.41 -14.70
N LEU A 146 -8.36 12.97 -14.18
CA LEU A 146 -8.29 14.36 -13.74
C LEU A 146 -8.53 15.31 -14.90
N GLU A 147 -7.87 15.11 -16.04
CA GLU A 147 -8.06 15.96 -17.21
C GLU A 147 -9.46 15.79 -17.81
N SER A 148 -9.97 14.56 -17.84
CA SER A 148 -11.34 14.28 -18.27
C SER A 148 -12.37 14.98 -17.38
N ALA A 149 -12.18 14.97 -16.06
CA ALA A 149 -13.06 15.65 -15.13
C ALA A 149 -13.04 17.18 -15.31
N ARG A 150 -11.87 17.77 -15.58
CA ARG A 150 -11.72 19.21 -15.86
C ARG A 150 -12.42 19.63 -17.16
N ASN A 151 -12.41 18.78 -18.17
CA ASN A 151 -13.04 19.07 -19.45
C ASN A 151 -14.55 18.84 -19.43
N TRP A 152 -15.03 17.91 -18.59
CA TRP A 152 -16.45 17.56 -18.56
C TRP A 152 -17.27 18.42 -17.60
N LEU A 153 -16.67 18.92 -16.51
CA LEU A 153 -17.34 19.77 -15.53
C LEU A 153 -17.15 21.25 -15.88
N SER A 154 -18.25 21.97 -16.08
CA SER A 154 -18.22 23.39 -16.44
C SER A 154 -17.63 24.31 -15.36
N ASP A 155 -17.70 23.89 -14.08
CA ASP A 155 -17.11 24.61 -12.97
C ASP A 155 -15.63 24.18 -12.77
N PRO A 156 -14.65 25.08 -12.96
CA PRO A 156 -13.23 24.77 -12.81
C PRO A 156 -12.84 24.26 -11.42
N LEU A 157 -13.54 24.71 -10.36
CA LEU A 157 -13.26 24.29 -8.99
C LEU A 157 -13.72 22.84 -8.78
N LEU A 158 -14.93 22.50 -9.23
CA LEU A 158 -15.46 21.14 -9.16
C LEU A 158 -14.66 20.17 -10.04
N GLY A 159 -14.22 20.61 -11.22
CA GLY A 159 -13.35 19.83 -12.10
C GLY A 159 -12.04 19.44 -11.42
N LYS A 160 -11.38 20.37 -10.72
CA LYS A 160 -10.17 20.11 -9.93
C LYS A 160 -10.46 19.18 -8.74
N ALA A 161 -11.57 19.39 -8.03
CA ALA A 161 -11.97 18.57 -6.89
C ALA A 161 -12.18 17.11 -7.29
N ALA A 162 -13.01 16.89 -8.31
CA ALA A 162 -13.31 15.57 -8.85
C ALA A 162 -12.05 14.91 -9.42
N GLY A 163 -11.21 15.68 -10.12
CA GLY A 163 -9.98 15.16 -10.69
C GLY A 163 -8.96 14.70 -9.65
N LEU A 164 -8.72 15.48 -8.59
CA LEU A 164 -7.81 15.09 -7.51
C LEU A 164 -8.35 13.93 -6.67
N LEU A 165 -9.67 13.87 -6.46
CA LEU A 165 -10.34 12.72 -5.86
C LEU A 165 -10.07 11.44 -6.67
N LEU A 166 -10.32 11.47 -7.99
CA LEU A 166 -10.13 10.33 -8.88
C LEU A 166 -8.66 9.93 -9.00
N LEU A 167 -7.74 10.91 -9.02
CA LEU A 167 -6.30 10.66 -9.00
C LEU A 167 -5.89 9.89 -7.75
N GLY A 168 -6.24 10.40 -6.57
CA GLY A 168 -5.92 9.76 -5.29
C GLY A 168 -6.52 8.36 -5.19
N ALA A 169 -7.78 8.19 -5.62
CA ALA A 169 -8.44 6.89 -5.68
C ALA A 169 -7.68 5.90 -6.58
N SER A 170 -7.30 6.33 -7.78
CA SER A 170 -6.60 5.51 -8.77
C SER A 170 -5.24 5.07 -8.26
N VAL A 171 -4.44 5.98 -7.71
CA VAL A 171 -3.13 5.66 -7.11
C VAL A 171 -3.29 4.62 -5.99
N GLY A 172 -4.22 4.83 -5.06
CA GLY A 172 -4.47 3.90 -3.97
C GLY A 172 -4.90 2.51 -4.45
N VAL A 173 -5.88 2.44 -5.34
CA VAL A 173 -6.39 1.17 -5.90
C VAL A 173 -5.30 0.43 -6.64
N PHE A 174 -4.52 1.09 -7.50
CA PHE A 174 -3.49 0.40 -8.29
C PHE A 174 -2.30 -0.07 -7.45
N ILE A 175 -1.91 0.67 -6.41
CA ILE A 175 -0.93 0.18 -5.44
C ILE A 175 -1.43 -1.14 -4.83
N ALA A 176 -2.63 -1.15 -4.26
CA ALA A 176 -3.20 -2.36 -3.66
C ALA A 176 -3.40 -3.50 -4.68
N LEU A 177 -3.80 -3.18 -5.91
CA LEU A 177 -4.03 -4.13 -6.99
C LEU A 177 -2.73 -4.79 -7.43
N ILE A 178 -1.64 -4.05 -7.60
CA ILE A 178 -0.34 -4.61 -8.00
C ILE A 178 0.21 -5.53 -6.91
N PHE A 179 0.08 -5.17 -5.63
CA PHE A 179 0.43 -6.08 -4.53
C PHE A 179 -0.39 -7.37 -4.57
N PHE A 180 -1.67 -7.31 -4.93
CA PHE A 180 -2.52 -8.48 -5.08
C PHE A 180 -2.14 -9.33 -6.30
N LEU A 181 -2.01 -8.73 -7.48
CA LEU A 181 -1.75 -9.44 -8.74
C LEU A 181 -0.39 -10.15 -8.71
N LEU A 182 0.63 -9.43 -8.24
CA LEU A 182 2.01 -9.91 -8.17
C LEU A 182 2.35 -10.65 -6.86
N SER A 183 1.36 -10.90 -6.00
CA SER A 183 1.57 -11.73 -4.80
C SER A 183 1.92 -13.17 -5.19
N LYS A 184 3.05 -13.67 -4.67
CA LYS A 184 3.50 -15.06 -4.92
C LYS A 184 3.05 -16.00 -3.82
N ALA A 185 3.07 -15.56 -2.56
CA ALA A 185 2.70 -16.40 -1.42
C ALA A 185 1.89 -15.61 -0.37
N TRP A 186 0.88 -16.25 0.21
CA TRP A 186 0.09 -15.67 1.29
C TRP A 186 -0.49 -16.75 2.22
N LEU A 187 -0.81 -16.34 3.44
CA LEU A 187 -1.62 -17.11 4.39
C LEU A 187 -3.00 -16.51 4.48
N GLN A 188 -4.04 -17.35 4.41
CA GLN A 188 -5.41 -16.95 4.65
C GLN A 188 -5.92 -17.56 5.95
N VAL A 189 -6.55 -16.76 6.81
CA VAL A 189 -7.21 -17.26 8.02
C VAL A 189 -8.52 -17.96 7.63
N ALA A 190 -8.57 -19.28 7.78
CA ALA A 190 -9.75 -20.10 7.49
C ALA A 190 -10.76 -20.13 8.64
N SER A 191 -10.28 -20.11 9.89
CA SER A 191 -11.10 -20.10 11.10
C SER A 191 -10.52 -19.15 12.18
N GLY A 192 -11.34 -18.76 13.15
CA GLY A 192 -10.97 -17.85 14.23
C GLY A 192 -11.43 -16.40 14.02
N LYS A 193 -11.04 -15.50 14.93
CA LYS A 193 -11.52 -14.11 14.98
C LYS A 193 -11.19 -13.28 13.73
N LEU A 194 -10.15 -13.67 12.99
CA LEU A 194 -9.67 -12.95 11.80
C LEU A 194 -10.04 -13.65 10.49
N LYS A 195 -11.05 -14.53 10.48
CA LYS A 195 -11.49 -15.30 9.29
C LYS A 195 -11.56 -14.42 8.03
N GLY A 196 -10.96 -14.92 6.95
CA GLY A 196 -10.87 -14.25 5.65
C GLY A 196 -9.71 -13.26 5.54
N THR A 197 -9.01 -12.92 6.63
CA THR A 197 -7.81 -12.09 6.56
C THR A 197 -6.69 -12.81 5.84
N GLU A 198 -5.99 -12.08 4.98
CA GLU A 198 -4.81 -12.58 4.29
C GLU A 198 -3.54 -11.83 4.69
N PHE A 199 -2.46 -12.59 4.83
CA PHE A 199 -1.12 -12.10 5.14
C PHE A 199 -0.20 -12.42 3.97
N ILE A 200 0.31 -11.39 3.29
CA ILE A 200 1.23 -11.54 2.16
C ILE A 200 2.62 -11.92 2.70
N LEU A 201 3.20 -12.98 2.16
CA LEU A 201 4.48 -13.54 2.61
C LEU A 201 5.66 -13.19 1.71
N ASP A 202 5.43 -12.49 0.60
CA ASP A 202 6.45 -12.18 -0.41
C ASP A 202 7.72 -11.53 0.16
N LYS A 203 7.59 -10.67 1.18
CA LYS A 203 8.75 -10.02 1.82
C LYS A 203 9.68 -11.01 2.54
N PHE A 204 9.17 -12.19 2.91
CA PHE A 204 9.87 -13.25 3.65
C PHE A 204 10.28 -14.43 2.77
N LEU A 205 9.97 -14.40 1.46
CA LEU A 205 10.19 -15.55 0.58
C LEU A 205 11.67 -15.75 0.23
N ARG A 206 12.47 -14.68 0.18
CA ARG A 206 13.90 -14.75 -0.18
C ARG A 206 14.71 -15.43 0.94
N ALA A 207 15.72 -16.23 0.57
CA ALA A 207 16.59 -16.94 1.53
C ALA A 207 17.28 -15.99 2.51
N GLU A 208 17.83 -14.89 1.98
CA GLU A 208 18.48 -13.82 2.75
C GLU A 208 17.47 -12.83 3.38
N GLY A 209 16.17 -13.00 3.12
CA GLY A 209 15.12 -12.16 3.68
C GLY A 209 14.91 -12.40 5.18
N PRO A 210 14.18 -11.50 5.86
CA PRO A 210 13.82 -11.71 7.25
C PRO A 210 12.94 -12.96 7.40
N ALA A 211 12.91 -13.52 8.62
CA ALA A 211 11.90 -14.51 8.98
C ALA A 211 10.59 -13.80 9.33
N ALA A 212 9.45 -14.46 9.10
CA ALA A 212 8.16 -14.01 9.60
C ALA A 212 7.82 -14.76 10.87
N PHE A 213 7.25 -14.09 11.86
CA PHE A 213 6.76 -14.75 13.07
C PHE A 213 5.23 -14.72 13.15
N ILE A 214 4.64 -15.87 13.46
CA ILE A 214 3.21 -16.02 13.80
C ILE A 214 3.11 -16.07 15.32
N GLY A 215 2.21 -15.29 15.90
CA GLY A 215 2.02 -15.26 17.35
C GLY A 215 0.87 -14.35 17.79
N SER A 216 0.65 -14.25 19.10
CA SER A 216 -0.40 -13.39 19.66
C SER A 216 0.06 -11.98 20.02
N ASP A 217 1.37 -11.74 20.09
CA ASP A 217 1.96 -10.45 20.51
C ASP A 217 2.42 -9.62 19.30
N ALA A 218 1.83 -8.44 19.12
CA ALA A 218 2.13 -7.53 18.02
C ALA A 218 3.55 -6.92 18.05
N LEU A 219 4.24 -7.02 19.19
CA LEU A 219 5.64 -6.58 19.31
C LEU A 219 6.64 -7.67 18.91
N LYS A 220 6.21 -8.94 18.86
CA LYS A 220 7.07 -10.11 18.61
C LYS A 220 6.71 -10.89 17.35
N ALA A 221 5.50 -10.70 16.82
CA ALA A 221 4.99 -11.40 15.66
C ALA A 221 4.65 -10.43 14.51
N ASP A 222 5.02 -10.83 13.28
CA ASP A 222 4.57 -10.16 12.06
C ASP A 222 3.11 -10.50 11.72
N ILE A 223 2.69 -11.72 12.05
CA ILE A 223 1.35 -12.26 11.81
C ILE A 223 0.70 -12.45 13.17
N VAL A 224 -0.06 -11.43 13.57
CA VAL A 224 -0.68 -11.36 14.89
C VAL A 224 -2.06 -12.03 14.85
N LEU A 225 -2.21 -13.09 15.64
CA LEU A 225 -3.46 -13.85 15.79
C LEU A 225 -3.99 -13.66 17.21
N PRO A 226 -5.15 -12.99 17.40
CA PRO A 226 -5.73 -12.70 18.72
C PRO A 226 -6.44 -13.93 19.31
N ASP A 227 -5.66 -14.97 19.59
CA ASP A 227 -6.09 -16.28 20.07
C ASP A 227 -5.33 -16.62 21.37
N PRO A 228 -6.04 -16.93 22.48
CA PRO A 228 -5.41 -17.19 23.78
C PRO A 228 -4.46 -18.41 23.77
N ASP A 229 -4.70 -19.39 22.89
CA ASP A 229 -3.88 -20.61 22.82
C ASP A 229 -2.68 -20.45 21.86
N VAL A 230 -2.50 -19.24 21.30
CA VAL A 230 -1.35 -18.90 20.49
C VAL A 230 -0.32 -18.19 21.36
N ALA A 231 0.85 -18.82 21.54
CA ALA A 231 2.01 -18.20 22.18
C ALA A 231 2.38 -16.83 21.55
N PRO A 232 3.00 -15.90 22.31
CA PRO A 232 3.44 -14.60 21.82
C PRO A 232 4.27 -14.68 20.53
N GLN A 233 5.09 -15.73 20.42
CA GLN A 233 5.82 -16.14 19.23
C GLN A 233 5.66 -17.66 19.09
N HIS A 234 4.71 -18.08 18.26
CA HIS A 234 4.24 -19.47 18.19
C HIS A 234 4.93 -20.27 17.09
N ALA A 235 5.08 -19.69 15.91
CA ALA A 235 5.74 -20.33 14.78
C ALA A 235 6.58 -19.32 14.00
N MET A 236 7.66 -19.82 13.40
CA MET A 236 8.56 -19.05 12.54
C MET A 236 8.43 -19.54 11.10
N LEU A 237 8.28 -18.61 10.17
CA LEU A 237 8.32 -18.86 8.74
C LEU A 237 9.65 -18.34 8.18
N LYS A 238 10.36 -19.17 7.43
CA LYS A 238 11.60 -18.78 6.75
C LYS A 238 11.55 -19.21 5.30
N GLY A 239 11.70 -18.25 4.39
CA GLY A 239 11.78 -18.52 2.96
C GLY A 239 13.15 -19.05 2.54
N ALA A 240 13.15 -19.86 1.49
CA ALA A 240 14.34 -20.38 0.82
C ALA A 240 14.38 -20.00 -0.67
N GLY A 241 13.67 -18.93 -1.06
CA GLY A 241 13.51 -18.46 -2.44
C GLY A 241 12.37 -19.14 -3.18
N THR A 242 12.28 -20.47 -3.13
CA THR A 242 11.28 -21.27 -3.87
C THR A 242 10.15 -21.80 -3.00
N HIS A 243 10.37 -21.89 -1.69
CA HIS A 243 9.41 -22.43 -0.73
C HIS A 243 9.56 -21.71 0.61
N ILE A 244 8.55 -21.88 1.46
CA ILE A 244 8.57 -21.39 2.85
C ILE A 244 8.61 -22.60 3.78
N SER A 245 9.58 -22.58 4.70
CA SER A 245 9.63 -23.50 5.82
C SER A 245 8.89 -22.92 7.02
N ILE A 246 8.24 -23.76 7.80
CA ILE A 246 7.65 -23.44 9.10
C ILE A 246 8.41 -24.19 10.18
N LYS A 247 8.70 -23.51 11.29
CA LYS A 247 9.29 -24.08 12.51
C LYS A 247 8.40 -23.74 13.69
N ASP A 248 8.09 -24.74 14.50
CA ASP A 248 7.35 -24.56 15.74
C ASP A 248 8.25 -23.94 16.81
N MET A 249 7.70 -22.99 17.54
CA MET A 249 8.34 -22.31 18.67
C MET A 249 7.46 -22.33 19.92
N SER A 250 6.33 -23.02 19.87
CA SER A 250 5.30 -23.02 20.90
C SER A 250 5.41 -24.22 21.85
N ARG A 251 4.68 -24.16 22.96
CA ARG A 251 4.51 -25.32 23.87
C ARG A 251 3.41 -26.27 23.38
N GLU A 252 2.31 -25.71 22.88
CA GLU A 252 1.13 -26.46 22.43
C GLU A 252 1.39 -27.24 21.13
N GLY A 253 2.29 -26.72 20.29
CA GLY A 253 2.68 -27.31 19.02
C GLY A 253 2.02 -26.65 17.81
N THR A 254 2.75 -26.65 16.70
CA THR A 254 2.23 -26.26 15.39
C THR A 254 1.81 -27.49 14.59
N PHE A 255 0.66 -27.43 13.92
CA PHE A 255 0.15 -28.54 13.12
C PHE A 255 0.04 -28.16 11.65
N VAL A 256 0.54 -29.02 10.75
CA VAL A 256 0.36 -28.89 9.29
C VAL A 256 -0.41 -30.10 8.79
N ASN A 257 -1.54 -29.87 8.11
CA ASN A 257 -2.49 -30.90 7.68
C ASN A 257 -2.84 -31.89 8.82
N ASN A 258 -3.16 -31.34 9.99
CA ASN A 258 -3.47 -32.06 11.23
C ASN A 258 -2.33 -32.92 11.81
N LYS A 259 -1.10 -32.83 11.30
CA LYS A 259 0.08 -33.49 11.87
C LYS A 259 0.91 -32.47 12.64
N LYS A 260 1.28 -32.79 13.88
CA LYS A 260 2.20 -31.96 14.67
C LYS A 260 3.58 -31.95 14.01
N VAL A 261 4.17 -30.78 13.84
CA VAL A 261 5.48 -30.61 13.20
C VAL A 261 6.37 -29.72 14.08
N GLU A 262 7.64 -30.09 14.22
CA GLU A 262 8.67 -29.21 14.79
C GLU A 262 9.26 -28.31 13.71
N GLN A 263 9.45 -28.86 12.51
CA GLN A 263 9.86 -28.14 11.31
C GLN A 263 9.27 -28.83 10.07
N GLY A 264 8.96 -28.06 9.04
CA GLY A 264 8.52 -28.62 7.77
C GLY A 264 8.46 -27.58 6.64
N THR A 265 8.42 -28.06 5.41
CA THR A 265 8.22 -27.21 4.22
C THR A 265 6.74 -27.11 3.88
N LEU A 266 6.24 -25.89 3.72
CA LEU A 266 4.88 -25.62 3.30
C LEU A 266 4.71 -25.83 1.79
N ARG A 267 3.55 -26.36 1.41
CA ARG A 267 3.12 -26.54 0.02
C ARG A 267 1.76 -25.90 -0.18
N ASN A 268 1.47 -25.50 -1.43
CA ASN A 268 0.20 -24.88 -1.79
C ASN A 268 -1.01 -25.64 -1.20
N LYS A 269 -1.98 -24.89 -0.66
CA LYS A 269 -3.22 -25.35 -0.04
C LYS A 269 -3.06 -26.18 1.25
N GLN A 270 -1.86 -26.23 1.84
CA GLN A 270 -1.71 -26.86 3.15
C GLN A 270 -2.33 -26.02 4.25
N THR A 271 -2.90 -26.71 5.22
CA THR A 271 -3.57 -26.12 6.36
C THR A 271 -2.63 -26.10 7.56
N ILE A 272 -2.44 -24.94 8.17
CA ILE A 272 -1.61 -24.74 9.36
C ILE A 272 -2.55 -24.42 10.51
N ARG A 273 -2.46 -25.13 11.62
CA ARG A 273 -3.24 -24.85 12.83
C ARG A 273 -2.29 -24.46 13.96
N VAL A 274 -2.59 -23.31 14.57
CA VAL A 274 -1.88 -22.72 15.71
C VAL A 274 -2.94 -22.32 16.74
N GLY A 275 -2.89 -22.90 17.94
CA GLY A 275 -3.99 -22.77 18.91
C GLY A 275 -5.32 -23.22 18.30
N ASN A 276 -6.35 -22.37 18.40
CA ASN A 276 -7.67 -22.59 17.79
C ASN A 276 -7.80 -22.01 16.37
N THR A 277 -6.78 -21.33 15.88
CA THR A 277 -6.79 -20.63 14.61
C THR A 277 -6.24 -21.52 13.50
N GLN A 278 -6.98 -21.62 12.40
CA GLN A 278 -6.58 -22.34 11.21
C GLN A 278 -6.24 -21.36 10.08
N LEU A 279 -5.08 -21.56 9.48
CA LEU A 279 -4.55 -20.82 8.34
C LEU A 279 -4.43 -21.77 7.15
N VAL A 280 -4.55 -21.25 5.93
CA VAL A 280 -4.26 -21.99 4.70
C VAL A 280 -3.16 -21.26 3.94
N TYR A 281 -2.11 -21.99 3.58
CA TYR A 281 -1.01 -21.49 2.79
C TYR A 281 -1.33 -21.56 1.30
N PHE A 282 -1.06 -20.48 0.59
CA PHE A 282 -1.20 -20.41 -0.85
C PHE A 282 0.10 -19.92 -1.49
N GLU A 283 0.46 -20.54 -2.61
CA GLU A 283 1.56 -20.12 -3.49
C GLU A 283 1.08 -20.10 -4.95
N LYS A 284 1.50 -19.08 -5.72
CA LYS A 284 1.44 -19.03 -7.17
C LYS A 284 2.81 -19.40 -7.72
N ARG A 285 2.87 -20.44 -8.54
CA ARG A 285 4.05 -20.83 -9.32
C ARG A 285 4.01 -20.15 -10.67
#